data_AF-A0A962XWU9-F1
#
_entry.id   AF-A0A962XWU9-F1
#
_cell.length_a   1.000
_cell.length_b   1.000
_cell.length_c   1.000
_cell.angle_alpha   90.00
_cell.angle_beta   90.00
_cell.angle_gamma   90.00
#
_symmetry.space_group_name_H-M   'P 1'
#
loop_
_entity.id
_entity.type
_entity.pdbx_description
1 polymer ?
#
loop_
_entity_poly.entity_id
_entity_poly.type
_entity_poly.pdbx_seq_one_letter_code
_entity_poly.pdbx_strand_id
1 'polypeptide(L)'
;MQSKKIFLASSSELKEDREAFEIFINRKNKDWVAKGVFLELVLWEDFLDAMSPTRLQDEYNRAIRECNLFVMLFFTKVGKYTAEEFETAFGQFQATRKPFIFTYFKDGFIPTKVREAT
;
A
#
# COMPACT_ATOMS: atom_id res chain seq x y z
N MET A 1 -13.57 12.89 15.79
CA MET A 1 -12.42 11.97 15.60
C MET A 1 -11.95 12.11 14.17
N GLN A 2 -10.67 12.39 13.94
CA GLN A 2 -10.09 12.57 12.61
C GLN A 2 -9.62 11.21 12.07
N SER A 3 -10.07 10.80 10.89
CA SER A 3 -9.47 9.65 10.20
C SER A 3 -8.21 10.07 9.45
N LYS A 4 -7.16 9.26 9.54
CA LYS A 4 -5.95 9.35 8.72
C LYS A 4 -5.82 8.07 7.91
N LYS A 5 -6.05 8.19 6.60
CA LYS A 5 -6.03 7.07 5.66
C LYS A 5 -4.59 6.69 5.29
N ILE A 6 -4.28 5.41 5.38
CA ILE A 6 -3.01 4.81 5.00
C ILE A 6 -3.30 3.81 3.89
N PHE A 7 -2.82 4.08 2.67
CA PHE A 7 -2.90 3.13 1.57
C PHE A 7 -1.68 2.22 1.60
N LEU A 8 -1.89 0.90 1.68
CA LEU A 8 -0.81 -0.10 1.70
C LEU A 8 -0.71 -0.83 0.36
N ALA A 9 0.30 -0.46 -0.43
CA ALA A 9 0.70 -1.17 -1.64
C ALA A 9 1.69 -2.29 -1.31
N SER A 10 1.53 -3.47 -1.91
CA SER A 10 2.48 -4.57 -1.79
C SER A 10 2.31 -5.59 -2.91
N SER A 11 3.38 -6.32 -3.24
CA SER A 11 3.29 -7.48 -4.13
C SER A 11 2.55 -8.64 -3.47
N SER A 12 1.99 -9.56 -4.27
CA SER A 12 1.21 -10.71 -3.76
C SER A 12 2.02 -11.68 -2.90
N GLU A 13 3.35 -11.68 -3.01
CA GLU A 13 4.27 -12.48 -2.19
C GLU A 13 4.39 -11.98 -0.73
N LEU A 14 3.88 -10.78 -0.44
CA LEU A 14 3.98 -10.12 0.86
C LEU A 14 2.70 -10.23 1.69
N LYS A 15 1.91 -11.29 1.50
CA LYS A 15 0.66 -11.48 2.25
C LYS A 15 0.88 -11.47 3.77
N GLU A 16 1.85 -12.22 4.26
CA GLU A 16 2.18 -12.28 5.70
C GLU A 16 2.62 -10.91 6.23
N ASP A 17 3.38 -10.16 5.43
CA ASP A 17 3.83 -8.81 5.80
C ASP A 17 2.65 -7.81 5.84
N ARG A 18 1.68 -7.93 4.93
CA ARG A 18 0.44 -7.15 4.97
C ARG A 18 -0.37 -7.43 6.24
N GLU A 19 -0.60 -8.71 6.55
CA GLU A 19 -1.34 -9.12 7.75
C GLU A 19 -0.66 -8.61 9.02
N ALA A 20 0.67 -8.69 9.10
CA ALA A 20 1.45 -8.14 10.20
C ALA A 20 1.33 -6.61 10.28
N PHE A 21 1.33 -5.91 9.14
CA PHE A 21 1.15 -4.46 9.07
C PHE A 21 -0.25 -4.05 9.54
N GLU A 22 -1.30 -4.77 9.12
CA GLU A 22 -2.67 -4.54 9.56
C GLU A 22 -2.80 -4.66 11.08
N ILE A 23 -2.28 -5.76 11.65
CA ILE A 23 -2.26 -5.95 13.10
C ILE A 23 -1.49 -4.81 13.79
N PHE A 24 -0.37 -4.37 13.22
CA PHE A 24 0.41 -3.26 13.76
C PHE A 24 -0.38 -1.95 13.79
N ILE A 25 -1.05 -1.57 12.69
CA ILE A 25 -1.88 -0.36 12.62
C ILE A 25 -3.05 -0.44 13.61
N ASN A 26 -3.73 -1.59 13.68
CA ASN A 26 -4.81 -1.81 14.63
C ASN A 26 -4.35 -1.70 16.09
N ARG A 27 -3.15 -2.17 16.42
CA ARG A 27 -2.54 -1.96 17.75
C ARG A 27 -2.21 -0.49 17.99
N LYS A 28 -1.67 0.22 16.99
CA LYS A 28 -1.38 1.65 17.10
C LYS A 28 -2.63 2.49 17.33
N ASN A 29 -3.78 2.08 16.82
CA ASN A 29 -5.04 2.76 17.12
C ASN A 29 -5.36 2.85 18.62
N LYS A 30 -4.87 1.93 19.47
CA LYS A 30 -5.00 2.05 20.94
C LYS A 30 -4.39 3.35 21.48
N ASP A 31 -3.28 3.80 20.87
CA ASP A 31 -2.57 5.02 21.28
C ASP A 31 -3.15 6.28 20.61
N TRP A 32 -3.62 6.16 19.36
CA TRP A 32 -4.05 7.30 18.54
C TRP A 32 -5.51 7.69 18.77
N VAL A 33 -6.39 6.73 19.07
CA VAL A 33 -7.81 7.01 19.32
C VAL A 33 -7.98 7.94 20.52
N ALA A 34 -7.20 7.73 21.59
CA ALA A 34 -7.17 8.63 22.75
C ALA A 34 -6.73 10.06 22.40
N LYS A 35 -6.01 10.24 21.29
CA LYS A 35 -5.59 11.54 20.74
C LYS A 35 -6.58 12.09 19.71
N GLY A 36 -7.74 11.46 19.56
CA GLY A 36 -8.78 11.85 18.61
C GLY A 36 -8.47 11.53 17.15
N VAL A 37 -7.51 10.64 16.89
CA VAL A 37 -7.08 10.21 15.55
C VAL A 37 -7.33 8.71 15.38
N PHE A 38 -7.93 8.31 14.26
CA PHE A 38 -8.05 6.92 13.84
C PHE A 38 -7.18 6.70 12.60
N LEU A 39 -6.32 5.69 12.63
CA LEU A 39 -5.53 5.24 11.50
C LEU A 39 -6.34 4.21 10.72
N GLU A 40 -6.84 4.62 9.57
CA GLU A 40 -7.65 3.79 8.67
C GLU A 40 -6.71 3.18 7.64
N LEU A 41 -6.50 1.86 7.72
CA LEU A 41 -5.72 1.12 6.74
C LEU A 41 -6.62 0.76 5.54
N VAL A 42 -6.15 1.03 4.34
CA VAL A 42 -6.81 0.69 3.07
C VAL A 42 -5.93 -0.34 2.36
N LEU A 43 -6.48 -1.52 2.13
CA LEU A 43 -5.84 -2.66 1.48
C LEU A 43 -6.42 -2.87 0.09
N TRP A 44 -5.66 -3.54 -0.78
CA TRP A 44 -6.17 -3.88 -2.12
C TRP A 44 -7.24 -4.98 -2.08
N GLU A 45 -7.20 -5.86 -1.06
CA GLU A 45 -8.24 -6.85 -0.82
C GLU A 45 -9.64 -6.20 -0.66
N ASP A 46 -9.71 -4.98 -0.09
CA ASP A 46 -10.96 -4.24 0.12
C ASP A 46 -11.70 -3.90 -1.19
N PHE A 47 -10.96 -3.84 -2.31
CA PHE A 47 -11.52 -3.49 -3.63
C PHE A 47 -11.91 -4.71 -4.46
N LEU A 48 -11.38 -5.91 -4.16
CA LEU A 48 -11.77 -7.13 -4.87
C LEU A 48 -13.21 -7.56 -4.55
N ASP A 49 -13.69 -7.29 -3.34
CA ASP A 49 -15.06 -7.63 -2.92
C ASP A 49 -16.10 -6.63 -3.45
N ALA A 50 -15.67 -5.44 -3.88
CA ALA A 50 -16.51 -4.46 -4.52
C ALA A 50 -16.56 -4.70 -6.03
N MET A 51 -17.54 -5.49 -6.51
CA MET A 51 -17.89 -5.54 -7.94
C MET A 51 -18.37 -4.15 -8.40
N SER A 52 -17.42 -3.30 -8.79
CA SER A 52 -17.68 -1.95 -9.27
C SER A 52 -17.95 -1.94 -10.78
N PRO A 53 -18.89 -1.13 -11.28
CA PRO A 53 -19.11 -0.92 -12.72
C PRO A 53 -17.97 -0.15 -13.41
N THR A 54 -17.03 0.45 -12.66
CA THR A 54 -15.81 1.09 -13.19
C THR A 54 -14.61 0.14 -13.18
N ARG A 55 -13.57 0.42 -13.97
CA ARG A 55 -12.36 -0.41 -13.98
C ARG A 55 -11.73 -0.37 -12.58
N LEU A 56 -11.45 -1.53 -11.98
CA LEU A 56 -10.86 -1.69 -10.63
C LEU A 56 -9.72 -0.68 -10.35
N GLN A 57 -8.90 -0.41 -11.37
CA GLN A 57 -7.78 0.54 -11.34
C GLN A 57 -8.17 1.99 -10.98
N ASP A 58 -9.34 2.46 -11.39
CA ASP A 58 -9.78 3.84 -11.12
C ASP A 58 -10.08 4.04 -9.62
N GLU A 59 -10.59 2.99 -8.96
CA GLU A 59 -10.86 3.00 -7.54
C GLU A 59 -9.59 3.04 -6.71
N TYR A 60 -8.57 2.25 -7.10
CA TYR A 60 -7.23 2.33 -6.53
C TYR A 60 -6.65 3.73 -6.66
N ASN A 61 -6.69 4.28 -7.89
CA ASN A 61 -6.13 5.60 -8.15
C ASN A 61 -6.84 6.69 -7.33
N ARG A 62 -8.16 6.58 -7.12
CA ARG A 62 -8.92 7.48 -6.24
C ARG A 62 -8.47 7.33 -4.79
N ALA A 63 -8.40 6.10 -4.27
CA ALA A 63 -7.99 5.82 -2.90
C ALA A 63 -6.58 6.35 -2.59
N ILE A 64 -5.64 6.19 -3.53
CA ILE A 64 -4.28 6.72 -3.42
C ILE A 64 -4.26 8.25 -3.37
N ARG A 65 -5.05 8.93 -4.22
CA ARG A 65 -5.09 10.40 -4.23
C ARG A 65 -5.72 10.99 -2.97
N GLU A 66 -6.64 10.26 -2.35
CA GLU A 66 -7.36 10.69 -1.14
C GLU A 66 -6.65 10.30 0.16
N CYS A 67 -5.68 9.38 0.13
CA CYS A 67 -5.01 8.94 1.34
C CYS A 67 -4.07 10.02 1.94
N ASN A 68 -3.76 9.88 3.22
CA ASN A 68 -2.82 10.78 3.90
C ASN A 68 -1.38 10.25 3.84
N LEU A 69 -1.23 8.92 3.92
CA LEU A 69 0.03 8.21 3.80
C LEU A 69 -0.12 7.10 2.75
N PHE A 70 0.89 6.97 1.89
CA PHE A 70 1.07 5.85 0.99
C PHE A 70 2.28 5.05 1.46
N VAL A 71 2.10 3.76 1.70
CA VAL A 71 3.14 2.85 2.15
C VAL A 71 3.28 1.73 1.13
N MET A 72 4.49 1.53 0.63
CA MET A 72 4.81 0.45 -0.29
C MET A 72 5.75 -0.56 0.37
N LEU A 73 5.34 -1.82 0.42
CA LEU A 73 6.19 -2.94 0.80
C LEU A 73 6.68 -3.64 -0.47
N PHE A 74 7.99 -3.86 -0.56
CA PHE A 74 8.66 -4.46 -1.72
C PHE A 74 9.57 -5.62 -1.31
N PHE A 75 9.64 -6.68 -2.13
CA PHE A 75 10.61 -7.76 -1.94
C PHE A 75 11.34 -8.16 -3.24
N THR A 76 10.82 -9.10 -4.04
CA THR A 76 11.53 -9.56 -5.25
C THR A 76 10.80 -9.25 -6.54
N LYS A 77 9.47 -9.08 -6.48
CA LYS A 77 8.64 -8.82 -7.65
C LYS A 77 7.99 -7.45 -7.53
N VAL A 78 8.14 -6.63 -8.57
CA VAL A 78 7.23 -5.53 -8.82
C VAL A 78 6.04 -6.13 -9.58
N GLY A 79 4.89 -6.25 -8.94
CA GLY A 79 3.65 -6.56 -9.67
C GLY A 79 3.32 -5.41 -10.62
N LYS A 80 2.71 -5.69 -11.78
CA LYS A 80 2.28 -4.64 -12.74
C LYS A 80 1.42 -3.56 -12.07
N TYR A 81 0.61 -3.95 -11.08
CA TYR A 81 -0.24 -3.06 -10.30
C TYR A 81 0.56 -2.16 -9.34
N THR A 82 1.60 -2.68 -8.69
CA THR A 82 2.42 -1.94 -7.70
C THR A 82 3.18 -0.76 -8.31
N ALA A 83 3.59 -0.85 -9.58
CA ALA A 83 4.23 0.26 -10.28
C ALA A 83 3.24 1.40 -10.58
N GLU A 84 2.03 1.07 -11.07
CA GLU A 84 1.00 2.07 -11.38
C GLU A 84 0.50 2.79 -10.12
N GLU A 85 0.39 2.07 -9.01
CA GLU A 85 0.06 2.63 -7.69
C GLU A 85 1.14 3.63 -7.22
N PHE A 86 2.41 3.26 -7.34
CA PHE A 86 3.51 4.14 -6.98
C PHE A 86 3.56 5.40 -7.84
N GLU A 87 3.43 5.27 -9.17
CA GLU A 87 3.40 6.43 -10.08
C GLU A 87 2.23 7.37 -9.77
N THR A 88 1.06 6.81 -9.47
CA THR A 88 -0.11 7.60 -9.07
C THR A 88 0.13 8.37 -7.78
N ALA A 89 0.68 7.71 -6.75
CA ALA A 89 1.01 8.34 -5.47
C ALA A 89 2.07 9.43 -5.63
N PHE A 90 3.13 9.14 -6.40
CA PHE A 90 4.24 10.05 -6.64
C PHE A 90 3.80 11.28 -7.44
N GLY A 91 3.01 11.10 -8.50
CA GLY A 91 2.44 12.21 -9.26
C GLY A 91 1.56 13.13 -8.40
N GLN A 92 0.70 12.54 -7.54
CA GLN A 92 -0.12 13.30 -6.60
C GLN A 92 0.75 14.06 -5.58
N PHE A 93 1.81 13.43 -5.06
CA PHE A 93 2.75 14.05 -4.12
C PHE A 93 3.50 15.22 -4.74
N GLN A 94 3.94 15.10 -5.99
CA GLN A 94 4.55 16.21 -6.71
C GLN A 94 3.59 17.40 -6.84
N ALA A 95 2.31 17.14 -7.16
CA ALA A 95 1.31 18.17 -7.34
C ALA A 95 0.83 18.83 -6.03
N THR A 96 0.73 18.07 -4.94
CA THR A 96 0.01 18.51 -3.72
C THR A 96 0.80 18.40 -2.42
N ARG A 97 2.00 17.82 -2.46
CA ARG A 97 2.79 17.40 -1.28
C ARG A 97 2.11 16.34 -0.40
N LYS A 98 1.09 15.66 -0.93
CA LYS A 98 0.38 14.53 -0.33
C LYS A 98 0.07 13.44 -1.38
N PRO A 99 -0.09 12.17 -0.98
CA PRO A 99 0.17 11.61 0.36
C PRO A 99 1.66 11.63 0.71
N PHE A 100 2.00 11.47 1.99
CA PHE A 100 3.41 11.16 2.34
C PHE A 100 3.74 9.73 1.90
N ILE A 101 4.84 9.56 1.18
CA ILE A 101 5.22 8.30 0.55
C ILE A 101 6.34 7.65 1.37
N PHE A 102 6.13 6.40 1.77
CA PHE A 102 7.15 5.56 2.43
C PHE A 102 7.32 4.26 1.66
N THR A 103 8.56 3.92 1.34
CA THR A 103 8.92 2.69 0.64
C THR A 103 9.81 1.82 1.52
N TYR A 104 9.45 0.56 1.68
CA TYR A 104 10.19 -0.41 2.49
C TYR A 104 10.56 -1.62 1.65
N PHE A 105 11.84 -1.98 1.69
CA PHE A 105 12.41 -3.10 0.97
C PHE A 105 12.69 -4.20 1.99
N LYS A 106 12.04 -5.36 1.82
CA LYS A 106 12.25 -6.52 2.67
C LYS A 106 13.61 -7.12 2.35
N ASP A 107 14.44 -7.29 3.37
CA ASP A 107 15.69 -8.05 3.26
C ASP A 107 15.37 -9.55 3.31
N GLY A 108 15.90 -10.31 2.36
CA GLY A 108 15.69 -11.76 2.29
C GLY A 108 16.51 -12.42 1.20
N PHE A 109 16.61 -13.75 1.26
CA PHE A 109 17.31 -14.51 0.23
C PHE A 109 16.56 -14.42 -1.10
N ILE A 110 17.24 -13.93 -2.13
CA ILE A 110 16.74 -13.88 -3.50
C ILE A 110 17.41 -15.02 -4.28
N PRO A 111 16.71 -16.10 -4.64
CA PRO A 111 17.29 -17.16 -5.46
C PRO A 111 17.70 -16.55 -6.80
N THR A 112 19.00 -16.46 -7.07
CA THR A 112 19.49 -16.01 -8.37
C THR A 112 19.10 -17.08 -9.39
N LYS A 113 18.31 -16.73 -10.41
CA LYS A 113 18.08 -17.65 -11.54
C LYS A 113 19.44 -17.98 -12.14
N VAL A 114 19.85 -19.25 -12.07
CA VAL A 114 20.99 -19.75 -12.83
C VAL A 114 20.66 -19.48 -14.30
N ARG A 115 21.47 -18.65 -14.95
CA ARG A 115 21.41 -18.52 -16.41
C ARG A 115 21.86 -19.85 -16.97
N GLU A 116 20.94 -20.66 -17.47
CA GLU A 116 21.30 -21.75 -18.38
C GLU A 116 21.87 -21.09 -19.63
N ALA A 117 23.18 -21.20 -19.80
CA ALA A 117 23.84 -20.86 -21.05
C ALA A 117 23.35 -21.88 -22.09
N THR A 118 22.63 -21.40 -23.10
CA THR A 118 22.38 -22.13 -24.35
C THR A 118 23.08 -21.40 -25.48
#